data_AF-A0A9E3PT98-F1
#
_entry.id   AF-A0A9E3PT98-F1
#
_cell.length_a   1.000
_cell.length_b   1.000
_cell.length_c   1.000
_cell.angle_alpha   90.00
_cell.angle_beta   90.00
_cell.angle_gamma   90.00
#
_symmetry.space_group_name_H-M   'P 1'
#
loop_
_entity.id
_entity.type
_entity.pdbx_description
1 polymer ?
#
loop_
_entity_poly.entity_id
_entity_poly.type
_entity_poly.pdbx_seq_one_letter_code
_entity_poly.pdbx_strand_id
1 'polypeptide(L)'
;MIARGFRPVAWVAAVGVAALSCYMLSLQVASERAELASIERRIVATRQDIRQLQTELGTRGRLQQLEAWNAEVLALSAPTAGQFLDNGVTLARFDTREQGIDARAAEVRMASAQLPPPAAPAPRPAALVQAVAAEDAPSLEPARPRVRQASLTVAPEPAAPPPRPAAAPAPARPGALLDEATLRDLNAAARAERGGARN
;
A
#
# COMPACT_ATOMS: atom_id res chain seq x y z
N MET A 1 -65.07 2.03 -45.26
CA MET A 1 -64.62 0.65 -45.56
C MET A 1 -63.09 0.53 -45.80
N ILE A 2 -62.26 1.48 -45.37
CA ILE A 2 -60.82 1.54 -45.72
C ILE A 2 -59.91 0.81 -44.70
N ALA A 3 -60.41 0.51 -43.50
CA ALA A 3 -59.60 -0.03 -42.40
C ALA A 3 -59.12 -1.50 -42.57
N ARG A 4 -59.74 -2.29 -43.45
CA ARG A 4 -59.41 -3.72 -43.62
C ARG A 4 -58.18 -3.99 -44.51
N GLY A 5 -57.72 -3.02 -45.30
CA GLY A 5 -56.56 -3.16 -46.19
C GLY A 5 -55.19 -3.01 -45.52
N PHE A 6 -55.13 -2.45 -44.30
CA PHE A 6 -53.87 -2.20 -43.58
C PHE A 6 -53.37 -3.38 -42.75
N ARG A 7 -54.19 -4.42 -42.59
CA ARG A 7 -53.84 -5.63 -41.81
C ARG A 7 -52.56 -6.34 -42.30
N PRO A 8 -52.32 -6.54 -43.61
CA PRO A 8 -51.04 -7.09 -44.09
C PRO A 8 -49.85 -6.14 -43.83
N VAL A 9 -50.03 -4.83 -44.00
CA VAL A 9 -48.99 -3.82 -43.72
C VAL A 9 -48.60 -3.83 -42.24
N ALA A 10 -49.59 -3.93 -41.35
CA ALA A 10 -49.35 -4.04 -39.91
C ALA A 10 -48.57 -5.33 -39.56
N TRP A 11 -48.84 -6.43 -40.24
CA TRP A 11 -48.11 -7.69 -40.05
C TRP A 11 -46.64 -7.57 -40.49
N VAL A 12 -46.38 -6.97 -41.66
CA VAL A 12 -45.01 -6.73 -42.13
C VAL A 12 -44.26 -5.77 -41.20
N ALA A 13 -44.93 -4.70 -40.74
CA ALA A 13 -44.35 -3.78 -39.77
C ALA A 13 -43.99 -4.49 -38.45
N ALA A 14 -44.86 -5.38 -37.95
CA ALA A 14 -44.59 -6.16 -36.75
C ALA A 14 -43.35 -7.06 -36.90
N VAL A 15 -43.21 -7.74 -38.05
CA VAL A 15 -42.01 -8.54 -38.36
C VAL A 15 -40.77 -7.65 -38.46
N GLY A 16 -40.88 -6.48 -39.08
CA GLY A 16 -39.79 -5.50 -39.16
C GLY A 16 -39.31 -5.04 -37.79
N VAL A 17 -40.23 -4.73 -36.88
CA VAL A 17 -39.90 -4.36 -35.49
C VAL A 17 -39.24 -5.52 -34.74
N ALA A 18 -39.74 -6.75 -34.90
CA ALA A 18 -39.15 -7.93 -34.28
C ALA A 18 -37.72 -8.22 -34.79
N ALA A 19 -37.49 -8.05 -36.09
CA ALA A 19 -36.15 -8.18 -36.67
C ALA A 19 -35.21 -7.09 -36.14
N LEU A 20 -35.69 -5.84 -36.03
CA LEU A 20 -34.91 -4.73 -35.50
C LEU A 20 -34.56 -4.91 -34.01
N SER A 21 -35.49 -5.42 -33.20
CA SER A 21 -35.25 -5.69 -31.78
C SER A 21 -34.25 -6.83 -31.59
N CYS A 22 -34.35 -7.89 -32.39
CA CYS A 22 -33.38 -8.98 -32.40
C CYS A 22 -31.97 -8.46 -32.77
N TYR A 23 -31.88 -7.57 -33.76
CA TYR A 23 -30.62 -6.94 -34.14
C TYR A 23 -30.03 -6.06 -33.02
N MET A 24 -30.86 -5.22 -32.38
CA MET A 24 -30.43 -4.40 -31.24
C MET A 24 -29.90 -5.27 -30.09
N LEU A 25 -30.58 -6.38 -29.78
CA LEU A 25 -30.11 -7.31 -28.75
C LEU A 25 -28.77 -7.97 -29.13
N SER A 26 -28.58 -8.36 -30.38
CA SER A 26 -27.31 -8.91 -30.86
C SER A 26 -26.16 -7.90 -30.74
N LEU A 27 -26.45 -6.62 -30.98
CA LEU A 27 -25.47 -5.55 -30.87
C LEU A 27 -25.09 -5.30 -29.40
N GLN A 28 -26.06 -5.36 -28.49
CA GLN A 28 -25.81 -5.26 -27.04
C GLN A 28 -24.90 -6.39 -26.55
N VAL A 29 -25.11 -7.63 -26.98
CA VAL A 29 -24.21 -8.74 -26.60
C VAL A 29 -22.78 -8.49 -27.08
N ALA A 30 -22.60 -7.88 -28.24
CA ALA A 30 -21.27 -7.52 -28.73
C ALA A 30 -20.63 -6.40 -27.88
N SER A 31 -21.39 -5.38 -27.46
CA SER A 31 -20.88 -4.31 -26.59
C SER A 31 -20.53 -4.83 -25.20
N GLU A 32 -21.36 -5.70 -24.62
CA GLU A 32 -21.10 -6.34 -23.32
C GLU A 32 -19.81 -7.17 -23.36
N ARG A 33 -19.59 -7.94 -24.43
CA ARG A 33 -18.34 -8.70 -24.61
C ARG A 33 -17.11 -7.78 -24.70
N ALA A 34 -17.24 -6.64 -25.36
CA ALA A 34 -16.16 -5.66 -25.45
C ALA A 34 -15.87 -5.01 -24.09
N GLU A 35 -16.90 -4.72 -23.30
CA GLU A 35 -16.78 -4.19 -21.95
C GLU A 35 -16.12 -5.21 -21.01
N LEU A 36 -16.55 -6.47 -21.04
CA LEU A 36 -15.92 -7.56 -20.29
C LEU A 36 -14.43 -7.69 -20.61
N ALA A 37 -14.05 -7.66 -21.89
CA ALA A 37 -12.66 -7.71 -22.31
C ALA A 37 -11.85 -6.50 -21.77
N SER A 38 -12.49 -5.34 -21.60
CA SER A 38 -11.85 -4.16 -21.01
C SER A 38 -11.60 -4.32 -19.50
N ILE A 39 -12.56 -4.89 -18.78
CA ILE A 39 -12.44 -5.17 -17.34
C ILE A 39 -11.37 -6.23 -17.11
N GLU A 40 -11.32 -7.28 -17.93
CA GLU A 40 -10.30 -8.32 -17.83
C GLU A 40 -8.88 -7.74 -18.01
N ARG A 41 -8.68 -6.85 -18.98
CA ARG A 41 -7.41 -6.12 -19.13
C ARG A 41 -7.07 -5.29 -17.89
N ARG A 42 -8.06 -4.61 -17.29
CA ARG A 42 -7.87 -3.84 -16.06
C ARG A 42 -7.49 -4.73 -14.88
N ILE A 43 -8.13 -5.90 -14.73
CA ILE A 43 -7.79 -6.88 -13.70
C ILE A 43 -6.33 -7.33 -13.85
N VAL A 44 -5.88 -7.62 -15.07
CA VAL A 44 -4.49 -8.01 -15.32
C VAL A 44 -3.52 -6.89 -14.95
N ALA A 45 -3.80 -5.65 -15.34
CA ALA A 45 -2.97 -4.49 -14.97
C ALA A 45 -2.89 -4.33 -13.43
N THR A 46 -4.02 -4.34 -12.74
CA THR A 46 -4.06 -4.24 -11.27
C THR A 46 -3.31 -5.39 -10.59
N ARG A 47 -3.36 -6.61 -11.13
CA ARG A 47 -2.57 -7.74 -10.60
C ARG A 47 -1.07 -7.53 -10.76
N GLN A 48 -0.63 -6.87 -11.84
CA GLN A 48 0.79 -6.52 -12.03
C GLN A 48 1.21 -5.45 -11.01
N ASP A 49 0.39 -4.43 -10.80
CA ASP A 49 0.64 -3.39 -9.80
C ASP A 49 0.77 -3.97 -8.39
N ILE A 50 -0.15 -4.87 -8.00
CA ILE A 50 -0.09 -5.54 -6.70
C ILE A 50 1.23 -6.30 -6.53
N ARG A 51 1.68 -7.02 -7.56
CA ARG A 51 2.96 -7.77 -7.51
C ARG A 51 4.15 -6.82 -7.37
N GLN A 52 4.14 -5.68 -8.06
CA GLN A 52 5.17 -4.66 -7.91
C GLN A 52 5.18 -4.10 -6.49
N LEU A 53 4.02 -3.68 -5.98
CA LEU A 53 3.87 -3.14 -4.62
C LEU A 53 4.30 -4.16 -3.55
N GLN A 54 3.97 -5.43 -3.72
CA GLN A 54 4.43 -6.49 -2.82
C GLN A 54 5.94 -6.68 -2.85
N THR A 55 6.57 -6.50 -4.01
CA THR A 55 8.03 -6.60 -4.14
C THR A 55 8.72 -5.40 -3.47
N GLU A 56 8.20 -4.20 -3.67
CA GLU A 56 8.69 -2.98 -3.01
C GLU A 56 8.50 -3.05 -1.48
N LEU A 57 7.34 -3.52 -1.01
CA LEU A 57 7.10 -3.69 0.43
C LEU A 57 7.93 -4.83 1.02
N GLY A 58 8.10 -5.94 0.31
CA GLY A 58 8.94 -7.05 0.76
C GLY A 58 10.40 -6.64 0.96
N THR A 59 10.92 -5.81 0.06
CA THR A 59 12.30 -5.28 0.20
C THR A 59 12.40 -4.24 1.32
N ARG A 60 11.44 -3.31 1.45
CA ARG A 60 11.46 -2.28 2.51
C ARG A 60 11.17 -2.82 3.90
N GLY A 61 10.24 -3.76 4.04
CA GLY A 61 9.88 -4.37 5.32
C GLY A 61 10.97 -5.30 5.86
N ARG A 62 11.72 -5.98 4.99
CA ARG A 62 12.80 -6.87 5.39
C ARG A 62 13.95 -6.13 6.09
N LEU A 63 14.20 -4.86 5.76
CA LEU A 63 15.21 -4.05 6.45
C LEU A 63 14.84 -3.78 7.91
N GLN A 64 13.58 -3.46 8.20
CA GLN A 64 13.13 -3.23 9.58
C GLN A 64 13.18 -4.52 10.40
N GLN A 65 12.88 -5.67 9.80
CA GLN A 65 13.02 -6.96 10.47
C GLN A 65 14.49 -7.31 10.75
N LEU A 66 15.41 -7.02 9.81
CA LEU A 66 16.84 -7.21 10.02
C LEU A 66 17.37 -6.29 11.12
N GLU A 67 16.89 -5.04 11.20
CA GLU A 67 17.24 -4.11 12.28
C GLU A 67 16.74 -4.63 13.64
N ALA A 68 15.50 -5.12 13.71
CA ALA A 68 14.95 -5.73 14.91
C ALA A 68 15.76 -6.97 15.36
N TRP A 69 16.07 -7.88 14.43
CA TRP A 69 16.91 -9.06 14.73
C TRP A 69 18.34 -8.69 15.12
N ASN A 70 18.90 -7.64 14.51
CA ASN A 70 20.20 -7.12 14.89
C ASN A 70 20.18 -6.60 16.34
N ALA A 71 19.18 -5.78 16.69
CA ALA A 71 19.03 -5.23 18.03
C ALA A 71 18.73 -6.29 19.10
N GLU A 72 17.98 -7.34 18.76
CA GLU A 72 17.42 -8.28 19.75
C GLU A 72 18.28 -9.54 19.95
N VAL A 73 18.95 -10.05 18.90
CA VAL A 73 19.67 -11.35 18.95
C VAL A 73 21.12 -11.24 18.51
N LEU A 74 21.41 -10.50 17.44
CA LEU A 74 22.72 -10.58 16.79
C LEU A 74 23.74 -9.58 17.36
N ALA A 75 23.30 -8.46 17.93
CA ALA A 75 24.15 -7.40 18.50
C ALA A 75 25.31 -6.97 17.56
N LEU A 76 25.07 -7.00 16.26
CA LEU A 76 26.05 -6.67 15.23
C LEU A 76 26.11 -5.16 15.04
N SER A 77 27.20 -4.53 15.47
CA SER A 77 27.50 -3.16 15.07
C SER A 77 28.19 -3.13 13.71
N ALA A 78 27.96 -2.06 12.93
CA ALA A 78 28.75 -1.84 11.73
C ALA A 78 30.24 -1.70 12.11
N PRO A 79 31.18 -2.27 11.32
CA PRO A 79 32.60 -2.17 11.62
C PRO A 79 33.03 -0.71 11.71
N THR A 80 33.78 -0.37 12.75
CA THR A 80 34.27 1.00 12.93
C THR A 80 35.46 1.27 12.00
N ALA A 81 35.69 2.53 11.63
CA ALA A 81 36.77 2.92 10.72
C ALA A 81 38.15 2.37 11.13
N GLY A 82 38.42 2.27 12.44
CA GLY A 82 39.67 1.70 12.98
C GLY A 82 39.82 0.17 12.87
N GLN A 83 38.77 -0.55 12.43
CA GLN A 83 38.85 -1.98 12.10
C GLN A 83 39.26 -2.22 10.65
N PHE A 84 39.28 -1.17 9.83
CA PHE A 84 39.78 -1.24 8.46
C PHE A 84 41.27 -0.91 8.44
N LEU A 85 42.01 -1.57 7.56
CA LEU A 85 43.41 -1.23 7.32
C LEU A 85 43.47 -0.01 6.40
N ASP A 86 44.22 1.02 6.82
CA ASP A 86 44.32 2.28 6.06
C ASP A 86 45.06 2.16 4.72
N ASN A 87 45.85 1.10 4.51
CA ASN A 87 46.73 0.98 3.34
C ASN A 87 46.90 -0.46 2.87
N GLY A 88 46.92 -0.66 1.55
CA GLY A 88 47.17 -1.94 0.89
C GLY A 88 48.56 -2.53 1.19
N VAL A 89 49.56 -1.68 1.48
CA VAL A 89 50.87 -2.16 1.95
C VAL A 89 50.77 -2.81 3.33
N THR A 90 49.91 -2.30 4.22
CA THR A 90 49.64 -2.90 5.52
C THR A 90 48.91 -4.22 5.37
N LEU A 91 47.99 -4.33 4.40
CA LEU A 91 47.33 -5.59 4.05
C LEU A 91 48.32 -6.63 3.51
N ALA A 92 49.25 -6.23 2.64
CA ALA A 92 50.26 -7.12 2.06
C ALA A 92 51.20 -7.74 3.11
N ARG A 93 51.41 -7.08 4.25
CA ARG A 93 52.17 -7.66 5.38
C ARG A 93 51.47 -8.86 6.00
N PHE A 94 50.13 -8.91 5.94
CA PHE A 94 49.33 -10.06 6.38
C PHE A 94 49.25 -11.19 5.34
N ASP A 95 49.63 -10.95 4.09
CA ASP A 95 49.69 -11.96 3.02
C ASP A 95 50.93 -12.88 3.17
N THR A 96 51.94 -12.42 3.92
CA THR A 96 53.07 -13.25 4.33
C THR A 96 52.59 -14.33 5.30
N ARG A 97 52.29 -15.50 4.73
CA ARG A 97 51.92 -16.75 5.38
C ARG A 97 53.02 -17.21 6.34
N GLU A 98 53.08 -16.64 7.54
CA GLU A 98 53.74 -17.26 8.69
C GLU A 98 52.96 -18.53 9.03
N GLN A 99 53.44 -19.63 8.45
CA GLN A 99 53.29 -21.01 8.90
C GLN A 99 51.86 -21.57 8.86
N GLY A 100 51.76 -22.85 8.46
CA GLY A 100 50.51 -23.54 8.13
C GLY A 100 49.38 -23.35 9.14
N ILE A 101 48.16 -23.63 8.66
CA ILE A 101 46.90 -23.66 9.41
C ILE A 101 47.04 -24.45 10.75
N ASP A 102 48.04 -25.31 10.86
CA ASP A 102 48.41 -26.10 12.05
C ASP A 102 49.06 -25.30 13.20
N ALA A 103 49.68 -24.14 12.96
CA ALA A 103 50.25 -23.29 14.02
C ALA A 103 49.20 -22.39 14.71
N ARG A 104 48.03 -22.23 14.09
CA ARG A 104 46.92 -21.39 14.59
C ARG A 104 45.89 -22.18 15.42
N ALA A 105 46.14 -23.46 15.68
CA ALA A 105 45.38 -24.24 16.64
C ALA A 105 45.56 -23.75 18.09
N ALA A 106 46.52 -22.85 18.35
CA ALA A 106 46.63 -22.15 19.61
C ALA A 106 45.78 -20.87 19.59
N GLU A 107 44.73 -20.89 20.40
CA GLU A 107 43.89 -19.77 20.80
C GLU A 107 42.84 -19.32 19.76
N VAL A 108 41.66 -19.94 19.84
CA VAL A 108 40.41 -19.33 19.35
C VAL A 108 40.23 -17.99 20.10
N ARG A 109 40.74 -16.91 19.52
CA ARG A 109 40.51 -15.55 20.02
C ARG A 109 39.11 -15.12 19.61
N MET A 110 38.18 -15.27 20.55
CA MET A 110 36.84 -14.70 20.45
C MET A 110 36.96 -13.18 20.37
N ALA A 111 36.55 -12.59 19.25
CA ALA A 111 36.43 -11.14 19.12
C ALA A 111 35.17 -10.70 19.90
N SER A 112 35.31 -10.49 21.21
CA SER A 112 34.27 -9.82 22.01
C SER A 112 34.41 -8.31 21.83
N ALA A 113 33.46 -7.69 21.15
CA ALA A 113 33.31 -6.23 21.22
C ALA A 113 32.75 -5.89 22.62
N GLN A 114 33.55 -5.25 23.49
CA GLN A 114 32.98 -4.59 24.67
C GLN A 114 32.08 -3.44 24.17
N LEU A 115 30.78 -3.62 24.32
CA LEU A 115 29.81 -2.57 24.09
C LEU A 115 29.99 -1.51 25.19
N PRO A 116 30.18 -0.21 24.86
CA PRO A 116 30.04 0.85 25.84
C PRO A 116 28.69 0.71 26.56
N PRO A 117 28.59 1.04 27.86
CA PRO A 117 27.32 1.02 28.56
C PRO A 117 26.30 1.84 27.76
N PRO A 118 25.06 1.36 27.62
CA PRO A 118 24.05 2.04 26.81
C PRO A 118 23.95 3.48 27.28
N ALA A 119 24.19 4.42 26.35
CA ALA A 119 23.88 5.82 26.61
C ALA A 119 22.40 5.89 27.02
N ALA A 120 22.12 6.73 28.02
CA ALA A 120 20.79 6.87 28.62
C ALA A 120 19.70 6.89 27.53
N PRO A 121 18.59 6.15 27.73
CA PRO A 121 17.57 6.00 26.72
C PRO A 121 17.06 7.38 26.29
N ALA A 122 17.21 7.69 25.00
CA ALA A 122 16.49 8.80 24.40
C ALA A 122 14.98 8.61 24.67
N PRO A 123 14.22 9.68 24.94
CA PRO A 123 12.81 9.57 25.27
C PRO A 123 12.07 8.89 24.11
N ARG A 124 11.57 7.68 24.37
CA ARG A 124 10.63 6.97 23.49
C ARG A 124 9.34 7.81 23.42
N PRO A 125 8.76 8.08 22.24
CA PRO A 125 7.36 8.49 22.18
C PRO A 125 6.53 7.33 22.76
N ALA A 126 5.63 7.66 23.68
CA ALA A 126 4.80 6.69 24.38
C ALA A 126 3.98 5.87 23.38
N ALA A 127 4.33 4.60 23.20
CA ALA A 127 3.44 3.63 22.60
C ALA A 127 2.29 3.38 23.59
N LEU A 128 1.06 3.68 23.18
CA LEU A 128 -0.14 3.24 23.87
C LEU A 128 -0.23 1.71 23.78
N VAL A 129 0.33 1.03 24.78
CA VAL A 129 0.11 -0.41 24.96
C VAL A 129 -1.18 -0.56 25.76
N GLN A 130 -2.25 -0.92 25.08
CA GLN A 130 -3.47 -1.39 25.72
C GLN A 130 -3.20 -2.80 26.25
N ALA A 131 -3.01 -2.92 27.57
CA ALA A 131 -2.84 -4.19 28.24
C ALA A 131 -4.14 -5.00 28.12
N VAL A 132 -4.10 -6.11 27.38
CA VAL A 132 -5.10 -7.17 27.54
C VAL A 132 -4.65 -7.99 28.73
N ALA A 133 -5.46 -7.99 29.78
CA ALA A 133 -5.26 -8.78 30.98
C ALA A 133 -5.11 -10.26 30.61
N ALA A 134 -4.09 -10.90 31.20
CA ALA A 134 -3.89 -12.33 31.12
C ALA A 134 -4.99 -13.03 31.93
N GLU A 135 -5.78 -13.85 31.25
CA GLU A 135 -6.53 -14.93 31.88
C GLU A 135 -5.98 -16.27 31.37
N ASP A 136 -6.13 -17.28 32.24
CA ASP A 136 -5.30 -18.46 32.40
C ASP A 136 -5.02 -19.31 31.15
N ALA A 137 -3.81 -19.87 31.14
CA ALA A 137 -3.36 -20.86 30.18
C ALA A 137 -4.11 -22.19 30.32
N PRO A 138 -4.33 -22.90 29.20
CA PRO A 138 -4.02 -24.32 29.21
C PRO A 138 -3.18 -24.78 28.00
N SER A 139 -2.29 -25.72 28.32
CA SER A 139 -1.58 -26.72 27.51
C SER A 139 -1.38 -26.54 26.00
N LEU A 140 -0.11 -26.70 25.64
CA LEU A 140 0.49 -26.80 24.31
C LEU A 140 -0.13 -27.90 23.43
N GLU A 141 -0.66 -27.49 22.27
CA GLU A 141 -0.89 -28.31 21.08
C GLU A 141 -0.42 -27.48 19.86
N PRO A 142 0.27 -28.07 18.86
CA PRO A 142 0.82 -27.32 17.74
C PRO A 142 -0.30 -26.74 16.86
N ALA A 143 -0.42 -25.42 16.88
CA ALA A 143 -1.46 -24.68 16.17
C ALA A 143 -1.33 -24.87 14.65
N ARG A 144 -2.28 -25.61 14.05
CA ARG A 144 -2.48 -25.66 12.60
C ARG A 144 -2.82 -24.27 12.07
N PRO A 145 -2.34 -23.88 10.86
CA PRO A 145 -2.60 -22.56 10.30
C PRO A 145 -4.10 -22.40 10.01
N ARG A 146 -4.80 -21.62 10.85
CA ARG A 146 -6.19 -21.23 10.60
C ARG A 146 -6.20 -20.04 9.65
N VAL A 147 -6.64 -20.28 8.41
CA VAL A 147 -6.96 -19.21 7.46
C VAL A 147 -8.19 -18.46 7.98
N ARG A 148 -8.04 -17.20 8.36
CA ARG A 148 -9.19 -16.32 8.69
C ARG A 148 -9.72 -15.73 7.39
N GLN A 149 -10.90 -16.17 6.98
CA GLN A 149 -11.67 -15.53 5.92
C GLN A 149 -12.44 -14.35 6.52
N ALA A 150 -12.12 -13.14 6.09
CA ALA A 150 -12.90 -11.95 6.42
C ALA A 150 -13.98 -11.76 5.34
N SER A 151 -15.25 -11.85 5.73
CA SER A 151 -16.37 -11.43 4.89
C SER A 151 -16.83 -10.04 5.32
N LEU A 152 -16.65 -9.05 4.45
CA LEU A 152 -17.20 -7.70 4.64
C LEU A 152 -18.70 -7.73 4.27
N THR A 153 -19.56 -7.64 5.27
CA THR A 153 -20.98 -7.32 5.05
C THR A 153 -21.15 -5.81 5.11
N VAL A 154 -21.36 -5.18 3.97
CA VAL A 154 -21.73 -3.76 3.89
C VAL A 154 -23.21 -3.64 4.26
N ALA A 155 -23.51 -2.98 5.38
CA ALA A 155 -24.88 -2.64 5.74
C ALA A 155 -25.42 -1.57 4.78
N PRO A 156 -26.69 -1.65 4.35
CA PRO A 156 -27.27 -0.65 3.46
C PRO A 156 -27.34 0.70 4.16
N GLU A 157 -26.72 1.70 3.55
CA GLU A 157 -26.72 3.10 3.98
C GLU A 157 -28.15 3.68 3.91
N PRO A 158 -28.62 4.40 4.94
CA PRO A 158 -29.92 5.05 4.89
C PRO A 158 -29.94 6.13 3.79
N ALA A 159 -30.97 6.09 2.97
CA ALA A 159 -31.11 6.94 1.78
C ALA A 159 -30.94 8.44 2.11
N ALA A 160 -29.97 9.06 1.45
CA ALA A 160 -29.74 10.49 1.49
C ALA A 160 -30.94 11.26 0.87
N PRO A 161 -31.30 12.45 1.41
CA PRO A 161 -32.34 13.29 0.84
C PRO A 161 -31.95 13.79 -0.57
N PRO A 162 -32.94 14.11 -1.43
CA PRO A 162 -32.69 14.42 -2.84
C PRO A 162 -31.81 15.68 -3.00
N PRO A 163 -30.89 15.68 -3.98
CA PRO A 163 -29.98 16.79 -4.21
C PRO A 163 -30.75 18.02 -4.72
N ARG A 164 -30.49 19.18 -4.11
CA ARG A 164 -30.88 20.48 -4.65
C ARG A 164 -30.08 20.75 -5.94
N PRO A 165 -30.65 21.43 -6.95
CA PRO A 165 -29.95 21.70 -8.20
C PRO A 165 -28.74 22.61 -7.94
N ALA A 166 -27.55 22.04 -8.09
CA ALA A 166 -26.29 22.78 -8.09
C ALA A 166 -26.10 23.46 -9.45
N ALA A 167 -25.76 24.74 -9.42
CA ALA A 167 -25.34 25.48 -10.60
C ALA A 167 -24.06 24.83 -11.21
N ALA A 168 -23.98 24.80 -12.53
CA ALA A 168 -22.92 24.13 -13.27
C ALA A 168 -21.51 24.64 -12.89
N PRO A 169 -20.53 23.75 -12.64
CA PRO A 169 -19.16 24.16 -12.39
C PRO A 169 -18.46 24.56 -13.69
N ALA A 170 -17.75 25.69 -13.65
CA ALA A 170 -16.89 26.16 -14.73
C ALA A 170 -15.63 25.28 -14.85
N PRO A 171 -15.01 25.15 -16.04
CA PRO A 171 -13.87 24.26 -16.25
C PRO A 171 -12.61 24.78 -15.53
N ALA A 172 -12.07 23.94 -14.65
CA ALA A 172 -10.79 24.17 -13.99
C ALA A 172 -9.63 24.10 -14.99
N ARG A 173 -8.76 25.13 -14.98
CA ARG A 173 -7.51 25.15 -15.74
C ARG A 173 -6.42 24.43 -14.94
N PRO A 174 -5.57 23.58 -15.55
CA PRO A 174 -4.50 22.90 -14.84
C PRO A 174 -3.35 23.89 -14.61
N GLY A 175 -2.99 24.16 -13.36
CA GLY A 175 -1.80 24.94 -13.03
C GLY A 175 -1.75 25.56 -11.62
N ALA A 176 -2.85 25.64 -10.90
CA ALA A 176 -2.86 26.12 -9.52
C ALA A 176 -3.14 24.94 -8.57
N LEU A 177 -2.12 24.47 -7.86
CA LEU A 177 -2.29 23.47 -6.79
C LEU A 177 -3.01 24.03 -5.54
N LEU A 178 -3.49 25.27 -5.62
CA LEU A 178 -4.27 25.95 -4.60
C LEU A 178 -5.41 26.70 -5.29
N ASP A 179 -6.65 26.34 -4.98
CA ASP A 179 -7.82 27.06 -5.47
C ASP A 179 -7.84 28.48 -4.86
N GLU A 180 -8.26 29.47 -5.65
CA GLU A 180 -8.35 30.88 -5.22
C GLU A 180 -9.20 31.05 -3.95
N ALA A 181 -10.17 30.16 -3.73
CA ALA A 181 -10.96 30.11 -2.51
C ALA A 181 -10.11 29.74 -1.27
N THR A 182 -9.21 28.76 -1.40
CA THR A 182 -8.33 28.32 -0.31
C THR A 182 -7.30 29.37 0.07
N LEU A 183 -6.74 30.09 -0.91
CA LEU A 183 -5.84 31.22 -0.66
C LEU A 183 -6.54 32.37 0.07
N ARG A 184 -7.82 32.59 -0.22
CA ARG A 184 -8.62 33.63 0.43
C ARG A 184 -8.90 33.29 1.89
N ASP A 185 -9.24 32.04 2.19
CA ASP A 185 -9.45 31.55 3.55
C ASP A 185 -8.17 31.59 4.39
N LEU A 186 -7.03 31.18 3.83
CA LEU A 186 -5.73 31.25 4.52
C LEU A 186 -5.36 32.71 4.87
N ASN A 187 -5.59 33.65 3.94
CA ASN A 187 -5.37 35.07 4.19
C ASN A 187 -6.36 35.67 5.20
N ALA A 188 -7.59 35.17 5.27
CA ALA A 188 -8.57 35.59 6.27
C ALA A 188 -8.16 35.12 7.67
N ALA A 189 -7.78 33.84 7.80
CA ALA A 189 -7.26 33.27 9.05
C ALA A 189 -6.00 34.00 9.55
N ALA A 190 -5.05 34.29 8.66
CA ALA A 190 -3.82 35.02 9.01
C ALA A 190 -4.08 36.46 9.51
N ARG A 191 -5.14 37.13 9.02
CA ARG A 191 -5.54 38.45 9.51
C ARG A 191 -6.23 38.37 10.87
N ALA A 192 -7.04 37.34 11.10
CA ALA A 192 -7.68 37.11 12.39
C ALA A 192 -6.64 36.86 13.50
N GLU A 193 -5.59 36.08 13.22
CA GLU A 193 -4.50 35.85 14.18
C GLU A 193 -3.68 37.13 14.48
N ARG A 194 -3.42 37.97 13.48
CA ARG A 194 -2.75 39.27 13.70
C ARG A 194 -3.59 40.26 14.51
N GLY A 195 -4.91 40.16 14.44
CA GLY A 195 -5.83 40.95 15.26
C GLY A 195 -5.97 40.42 16.70
N GLY A 196 -5.85 39.10 16.89
CA GLY A 196 -5.95 38.45 18.21
C GLY A 196 -4.71 38.58 19.09
N ALA A 197 -3.55 38.91 18.52
CA ALA A 197 -2.29 39.09 19.27
C ALA A 197 -2.14 40.48 19.95
N ARG A 198 -3.19 41.30 19.95
CA ARG A 198 -3.26 42.58 20.69
C ARG A 198 -4.50 42.59 21.59
N ASN A 199 -4.48 41.74 22.61
CA ASN A 199 -5.20 41.93 23.86
C ASN A 199 -4.45 41.20 24.97
#